data_AF-A0A2G4IRP0-F1
#
_entry.id   AF-A0A2G4IRP0-F1
#
_cell.length_a   1.000
_cell.length_b   1.000
_cell.length_c   1.000
_cell.angle_alpha   90.00
_cell.angle_beta   90.00
_cell.angle_gamma   90.00
#
_symmetry.space_group_name_H-M   'P 1'
#
loop_
_entity.id
_entity.type
_entity.pdbx_description
1 polymer ?
#
loop_
_entity_poly.entity_id
_entity_poly.type
_entity_poly.pdbx_seq_one_letter_code
_entity_poly.pdbx_strand_id
1 'polypeptide(L)'
;MGQITTDPSLHPLAETLSEEIQLATQLKLPTADGICRLPALAFRGKPLILPNVPDVMELDIEFDPGTAAQVTITANQLNLKWKAATNDLEFNSSTVPVVPKDGRVRLHVLLDVPSLEVVSNGGEYYTFEPRDFKKLDGKSPLKIAAEGGAVTLHSLNVYPLKSIQPPAIQE
;
A
#
# COMPACT_ATOMS: atom_id res chain seq x y z
N MET A 1 36.92 22.63 38.11
CA MET A 1 35.48 22.82 37.82
C MET A 1 35.37 23.34 36.39
N GLY A 2 35.13 22.45 35.42
CA GLY A 2 34.94 22.83 34.02
C GLY A 2 33.46 22.70 33.68
N GLN A 3 32.82 23.80 33.28
CA GLN A 3 31.44 23.80 32.82
C GLN A 3 31.39 23.27 31.37
N ILE A 4 30.61 22.22 31.15
CA ILE A 4 30.25 21.73 29.82
C ILE A 4 29.12 22.62 29.31
N THR A 5 29.37 23.37 28.24
CA THR A 5 28.37 24.16 27.52
C THR A 5 27.60 23.23 26.59
N THR A 6 26.30 23.03 26.82
CA THR A 6 25.44 22.32 25.86
C THR A 6 25.06 23.27 24.73
N ASP A 7 25.49 22.95 23.52
CA ASP A 7 25.13 23.61 22.27
C ASP A 7 23.64 23.39 21.95
N PRO A 8 22.82 24.45 21.79
CA PRO A 8 21.39 24.33 21.51
C PRO A 8 21.06 23.99 20.05
N SER A 9 22.03 23.78 19.16
CA SER A 9 21.76 23.54 17.73
C SER A 9 21.49 22.08 17.34
N LEU A 10 21.30 21.17 18.30
CA LEU A 10 21.13 19.72 18.05
C LEU A 10 19.71 19.19 18.31
N HIS A 11 18.64 19.91 17.94
CA HIS A 11 17.30 19.31 17.81
C HIS A 11 16.50 20.06 16.74
N PRO A 12 16.14 19.39 15.61
CA PRO A 12 14.80 18.81 15.50
C PRO A 12 14.78 17.53 14.63
N LEU A 13 15.39 16.43 15.11
CA LEU A 13 15.22 15.10 14.48
C LEU A 13 14.53 14.09 15.39
N ALA A 14 14.34 14.43 16.67
CA ALA A 14 13.76 13.52 17.66
C ALA A 14 12.23 13.67 17.80
N GLU A 15 11.66 14.84 17.51
CA GLU A 15 10.21 15.08 17.67
C GLU A 15 9.35 14.53 16.52
N THR A 16 9.90 14.45 15.31
CA THR A 16 9.22 13.85 14.14
C THR A 16 9.15 12.32 14.19
N LEU A 17 10.13 11.65 14.81
CA LEU A 17 10.14 10.20 14.98
C LEU A 17 9.08 9.71 15.98
N SER A 18 8.72 10.53 16.96
CA SER A 18 7.68 10.20 17.95
C SER A 18 6.26 10.18 17.36
N GLU A 19 5.95 11.05 16.39
CA GLU A 19 4.65 11.06 15.72
C GLU A 19 4.48 9.91 14.73
N GLU A 20 5.53 9.55 13.98
CA GLU A 20 5.53 8.39 13.06
C GLU A 20 5.30 7.06 13.78
N ILE A 21 5.80 6.91 15.01
CA ILE A 21 5.63 5.70 15.83
C ILE A 21 4.22 5.63 16.44
N GLN A 22 3.59 6.78 16.74
CA GLN A 22 2.23 6.82 17.29
C GLN A 22 1.14 6.53 16.26
N LEU A 23 1.35 6.81 14.97
CA LEU A 23 0.33 6.52 13.95
C LEU A 23 0.18 5.01 13.66
N ALA A 24 1.26 4.24 13.79
CA ALA A 24 1.25 2.79 13.65
C ALA A 24 0.42 2.09 14.76
N THR A 25 0.17 2.77 15.89
CA THR A 25 -0.61 2.23 17.02
C THR A 25 -2.08 2.64 17.01
N GLN A 26 -2.48 3.60 16.18
CA GLN A 26 -3.89 4.04 16.03
C GLN A 26 -4.56 3.56 14.75
N LEU A 27 -3.91 2.64 14.04
CA LEU A 27 -4.46 1.98 12.87
C LEU A 27 -5.58 1.03 13.31
N LYS A 28 -6.79 1.59 13.50
CA LYS A 28 -7.99 0.82 13.76
C LYS A 28 -8.19 -0.15 12.59
N LEU A 29 -7.82 -1.39 12.86
CA LEU A 29 -8.35 -2.62 12.28
C LEU A 29 -9.86 -2.46 12.01
N PRO A 30 -10.36 -3.09 10.93
CA PRO A 30 -11.48 -2.59 10.15
C PRO A 30 -12.73 -2.24 10.97
N THR A 31 -13.46 -1.25 10.45
CA THR A 31 -14.83 -0.93 10.89
C THR A 31 -15.73 -2.19 10.81
N ALA A 32 -16.93 -2.16 11.40
CA ALA A 32 -17.86 -3.31 11.42
C ALA A 32 -18.10 -3.95 10.03
N ASP A 33 -17.86 -3.19 8.97
CA ASP A 33 -18.03 -3.60 7.57
C ASP A 33 -16.77 -4.23 6.94
N GLY A 34 -15.68 -4.41 7.70
CA GLY A 34 -14.43 -4.98 7.20
C GLY A 34 -13.55 -3.99 6.43
N ILE A 35 -13.96 -2.72 6.32
CA ILE A 35 -13.26 -1.69 5.54
C ILE A 35 -12.15 -1.06 6.38
N CYS A 36 -10.95 -0.98 5.79
CA CYS A 36 -9.82 -0.23 6.33
C CYS A 36 -9.61 1.05 5.51
N ARG A 37 -9.52 2.20 6.19
CA ARG A 37 -9.21 3.49 5.58
C ARG A 37 -8.07 4.14 6.32
N LEU A 38 -7.03 4.55 5.60
CA LEU A 38 -5.96 5.36 6.17
C LEU A 38 -6.01 6.79 5.64
N PRO A 39 -5.82 7.79 6.53
CA PRO A 39 -5.58 9.16 6.10
C PRO A 39 -4.18 9.28 5.47
N ALA A 40 -3.87 10.49 5.02
CA ALA A 40 -2.56 10.78 4.46
C ALA A 40 -1.44 10.51 5.49
N LEU A 41 -0.39 9.86 5.04
CA LEU A 41 0.77 9.46 5.84
C LEU A 41 2.04 9.50 4.99
N ALA A 42 3.02 10.29 5.41
CA ALA A 42 4.37 10.23 4.87
C ALA A 42 5.18 9.15 5.58
N PHE A 43 5.99 8.39 4.84
CA PHE A 43 6.89 7.41 5.45
C PHE A 43 8.15 7.17 4.60
N ARG A 44 9.21 6.71 5.28
CA ARG A 44 10.49 6.32 4.67
C ARG A 44 11.08 5.12 5.39
N GLY A 45 11.69 4.21 4.63
CA GLY A 45 12.49 3.10 5.18
C GLY A 45 11.65 1.98 5.78
N LYS A 46 10.93 2.22 6.88
CA LYS A 46 10.06 1.22 7.50
C LYS A 46 8.77 1.07 6.68
N PRO A 47 8.39 -0.16 6.25
CA PRO A 47 7.15 -0.36 5.54
C PRO A 47 5.94 -0.03 6.42
N LEU A 48 4.90 0.54 5.80
CA LEU A 48 3.55 0.56 6.36
C LEU A 48 2.99 -0.86 6.28
N ILE A 49 2.46 -1.36 7.39
CA ILE A 49 1.94 -2.73 7.50
C ILE A 49 0.51 -2.67 8.03
N LEU A 50 -0.42 -3.21 7.26
CA LEU A 50 -1.80 -3.47 7.66
C LEU A 50 -1.95 -4.96 7.99
N PRO A 51 -2.04 -5.32 9.27
CA PRO A 51 -2.30 -6.70 9.64
C PRO A 51 -3.75 -7.08 9.30
N ASN A 52 -3.98 -8.33 8.93
CA ASN A 52 -5.31 -8.95 8.78
C ASN A 52 -6.21 -8.38 7.66
N VAL A 53 -5.65 -7.93 6.54
CA VAL A 53 -6.47 -7.60 5.35
C VAL A 53 -7.18 -8.85 4.77
N PRO A 54 -8.29 -8.68 4.05
CA PRO A 54 -8.94 -9.78 3.33
C PRO A 54 -8.04 -10.34 2.22
N ASP A 55 -8.17 -11.63 1.96
CA ASP A 55 -7.49 -12.33 0.88
C ASP A 55 -8.06 -12.00 -0.51
N VAL A 56 -9.35 -11.65 -0.52
CA VAL A 56 -10.13 -11.22 -1.69
C VAL A 56 -10.60 -9.80 -1.42
N MET A 57 -10.07 -8.84 -2.15
CA MET A 57 -10.22 -7.42 -1.82
C MET A 57 -10.20 -6.50 -3.03
N GLU A 58 -10.86 -5.37 -2.88
CA GLU A 58 -10.66 -4.17 -3.69
C GLU A 58 -9.75 -3.22 -2.90
N LEU A 59 -8.79 -2.62 -3.60
CA LEU A 59 -7.79 -1.73 -3.05
C LEU A 59 -7.75 -0.45 -3.88
N ASP A 60 -8.09 0.67 -3.24
CA ASP A 60 -7.87 2.01 -3.77
C ASP A 60 -6.68 2.64 -3.07
N ILE A 61 -5.65 2.98 -3.83
CA ILE A 61 -4.45 3.62 -3.30
C ILE A 61 -4.06 4.84 -4.13
N GLU A 62 -3.75 5.92 -3.42
CA GLU A 62 -3.18 7.13 -3.99
C GLU A 62 -1.95 7.51 -3.21
N PHE A 63 -0.83 7.73 -3.91
CA PHE A 63 0.41 8.18 -3.30
C PHE A 63 1.15 9.18 -4.18
N ASP A 64 1.83 10.13 -3.54
CA ASP A 64 2.89 10.93 -4.15
C ASP A 64 4.21 10.18 -3.96
N PRO A 65 4.88 9.73 -5.03
CA PRO A 65 6.14 8.99 -4.95
C PRO A 65 7.27 9.81 -4.31
N GLY A 66 7.17 11.14 -4.30
CA GLY A 66 8.13 12.04 -3.68
C GLY A 66 9.55 11.81 -4.20
N THR A 67 10.43 11.33 -3.31
CA THR A 67 11.83 11.01 -3.63
C THR A 67 12.10 9.52 -3.71
N ALA A 68 11.08 8.67 -3.52
CA ALA A 68 11.24 7.24 -3.58
C ALA A 68 11.65 6.80 -5.00
N ALA A 69 12.70 6.01 -5.09
CA ALA A 69 13.11 5.38 -6.34
C ALA A 69 12.13 4.26 -6.74
N GLN A 70 11.50 3.64 -5.75
CA GLN A 70 10.55 2.56 -5.92
C GLN A 70 9.51 2.55 -4.80
N VAL A 71 8.26 2.23 -5.16
CA VAL A 71 7.19 1.96 -4.20
C VAL A 71 6.68 0.54 -4.45
N THR A 72 6.68 -0.29 -3.42
CA THR A 72 6.27 -1.69 -3.48
C THR A 72 5.00 -1.89 -2.65
N ILE A 73 3.99 -2.51 -3.24
CA ILE A 73 2.73 -2.87 -2.56
C ILE A 73 2.59 -4.38 -2.64
N THR A 74 2.62 -5.04 -1.49
CA THR A 74 2.57 -6.50 -1.39
C THR A 74 1.54 -6.95 -0.38
N ALA A 75 0.71 -7.90 -0.76
CA ALA A 75 -0.15 -8.72 0.10
C ALA A 75 -0.24 -10.07 -0.59
N ASN A 76 -0.58 -11.16 0.09
CA ASN A 76 -0.69 -12.52 -0.47
C ASN A 76 -0.11 -12.71 -1.92
N GLN A 77 -0.95 -12.92 -2.95
CA GLN A 77 -0.52 -13.01 -4.35
C GLN A 77 -0.54 -11.66 -5.11
N LEU A 78 -0.56 -10.54 -4.38
CA LEU A 78 -0.42 -9.18 -4.90
C LEU A 78 1.05 -8.75 -4.76
N ASN A 79 1.69 -8.45 -5.90
CA ASN A 79 3.04 -7.89 -5.92
C ASN A 79 3.11 -6.79 -6.98
N LEU A 80 2.93 -5.55 -6.54
CA LEU A 80 3.05 -4.37 -7.38
C LEU A 80 4.32 -3.61 -7.03
N LYS A 81 5.02 -3.14 -8.05
CA LYS A 81 6.24 -2.36 -7.90
C LYS A 81 6.27 -1.22 -8.91
N TRP A 82 6.11 0.00 -8.41
CA TRP A 82 6.26 1.20 -9.21
C TRP A 82 7.70 1.70 -9.17
N LYS A 83 8.28 2.08 -10.31
CA LYS A 83 9.67 2.54 -10.44
C LYS A 83 9.74 3.96 -10.96
N ALA A 84 10.38 4.85 -10.21
CA ALA A 84 10.51 6.27 -10.58
C ALA A 84 11.35 6.50 -11.84
N ALA A 85 12.36 5.64 -12.07
CA ALA A 85 13.27 5.80 -13.21
C ALA A 85 12.58 5.68 -14.57
N THR A 86 11.54 4.83 -14.66
CA THR A 86 10.83 4.57 -15.91
C THR A 86 9.35 4.97 -15.87
N ASN A 87 8.83 5.27 -14.67
CA ASN A 87 7.40 5.38 -14.38
C ASN A 87 6.63 4.09 -14.71
N ASP A 88 7.26 2.93 -14.63
CA ASP A 88 6.58 1.67 -14.85
C ASP A 88 6.01 1.11 -13.55
N LEU A 89 4.82 0.52 -13.66
CA LEU A 89 4.28 -0.41 -12.67
C LEU A 89 4.54 -1.84 -13.16
N GLU A 90 5.42 -2.53 -12.46
CA GLU A 90 5.57 -3.97 -12.59
C GLU A 90 4.51 -4.65 -11.73
N PHE A 91 3.81 -5.61 -12.32
CA PHE A 91 2.89 -6.48 -11.61
C PHE A 91 3.14 -7.90 -12.11
N ASN A 92 3.63 -8.77 -11.22
CA ASN A 92 4.02 -10.15 -11.56
C ASN A 92 4.87 -10.28 -12.85
N SER A 93 4.29 -10.77 -13.95
CA SER A 93 4.99 -11.03 -15.23
C SER A 93 4.86 -9.92 -16.25
N SER A 94 4.13 -8.86 -15.89
CA SER A 94 3.69 -7.82 -16.80
C SER A 94 4.14 -6.44 -16.33
N THR A 95 4.20 -5.49 -17.26
CA THR A 95 4.67 -4.13 -16.99
C THR A 95 3.83 -3.14 -17.77
N VAL A 96 3.32 -2.11 -17.10
CA VAL A 96 2.54 -1.03 -17.72
C VAL A 96 3.09 0.33 -17.27
N PRO A 97 3.11 1.34 -18.14
CA PRO A 97 3.52 2.68 -17.72
C PRO A 97 2.43 3.29 -16.83
N VAL A 98 2.84 3.87 -15.71
CA VAL A 98 2.01 4.61 -14.76
C VAL A 98 2.74 5.89 -14.38
N VAL A 99 2.60 6.89 -15.25
CA VAL A 99 3.17 8.23 -15.04
C VAL A 99 2.35 8.96 -13.98
N PRO A 100 2.95 9.54 -12.93
CA PRO A 100 2.21 10.31 -11.94
C PRO A 100 1.42 11.47 -12.59
N LYS A 101 0.15 11.63 -12.20
CA LYS A 101 -0.72 12.76 -12.59
C LYS A 101 -0.93 13.70 -11.42
N ASP A 102 -0.62 14.98 -11.64
CA ASP A 102 -0.62 16.01 -10.58
C ASP A 102 0.26 15.61 -9.39
N GLY A 103 1.41 15.00 -9.70
CA GLY A 103 2.36 14.48 -8.71
C GLY A 103 1.94 13.17 -8.03
N ARG A 104 0.84 12.53 -8.45
CA ARG A 104 0.30 11.34 -7.76
C ARG A 104 0.13 10.14 -8.67
N VAL A 105 0.46 8.97 -8.13
CA VAL A 105 0.10 7.67 -8.69
C VAL A 105 -1.21 7.22 -8.04
N ARG A 106 -2.18 6.84 -8.88
CA ARG A 106 -3.47 6.31 -8.44
C ARG A 106 -3.66 4.91 -9.00
N LEU A 107 -3.92 3.95 -8.14
CA LEU A 107 -4.19 2.57 -8.52
C LEU A 107 -5.51 2.13 -7.88
N HIS A 108 -6.34 1.50 -8.69
CA HIS A 108 -7.51 0.75 -8.27
C HIS A 108 -7.26 -0.72 -8.62
N VAL A 109 -7.31 -1.59 -7.61
CA VAL A 109 -6.88 -2.98 -7.72
C VAL A 109 -8.00 -3.90 -7.29
N LEU A 110 -8.35 -4.87 -8.11
CA LEU A 110 -9.26 -5.96 -7.75
C LEU A 110 -8.45 -7.24 -7.61
N LEU A 111 -8.48 -7.81 -6.42
CA LEU A 111 -7.81 -9.05 -6.07
C LEU A 111 -8.89 -10.09 -5.76
N ASP A 112 -9.28 -10.92 -6.73
CA ASP A 112 -10.26 -12.01 -6.58
C ASP A 112 -9.63 -13.38 -6.83
N VAL A 113 -10.12 -14.48 -6.26
CA VAL A 113 -9.50 -15.81 -6.33
C VAL A 113 -8.92 -16.17 -7.71
N PRO A 114 -9.61 -15.95 -8.86
CA PRO A 114 -9.07 -16.29 -10.17
C PRO A 114 -8.28 -15.16 -10.85
N SER A 115 -8.27 -13.93 -10.32
CA SER A 115 -7.75 -12.76 -11.02
C SER A 115 -7.06 -11.73 -10.14
N LEU A 116 -6.11 -11.02 -10.74
CA LEU A 116 -5.61 -9.74 -10.27
C LEU A 116 -5.81 -8.73 -11.40
N GLU A 117 -6.50 -7.64 -11.10
CA GLU A 117 -6.75 -6.55 -12.05
C GLU A 117 -6.24 -5.24 -11.45
N VAL A 118 -5.62 -4.42 -12.30
CA VAL A 118 -5.09 -3.11 -11.91
C VAL A 118 -5.51 -2.07 -12.93
N VAL A 119 -6.12 -0.99 -12.44
CA VAL A 119 -6.48 0.21 -13.19
C VAL A 119 -5.65 1.38 -12.67
N SER A 120 -4.94 2.08 -13.56
CA SER A 120 -4.11 3.23 -13.18
C SER A 120 -4.75 4.56 -13.58
N ASN A 121 -4.53 5.60 -12.77
CA ASN A 121 -4.83 7.00 -13.09
C ASN A 121 -6.23 7.26 -13.66
N GLY A 122 -7.24 6.57 -13.14
CA GLY A 122 -8.63 6.70 -13.60
C GLY A 122 -8.94 6.00 -14.93
N GLY A 123 -8.18 4.96 -15.29
CA GLY A 123 -8.43 4.16 -16.50
C GLY A 123 -7.46 4.39 -17.65
N GLU A 124 -6.33 5.06 -17.40
CA GLU A 124 -5.31 5.28 -18.44
C GLU A 124 -4.69 3.96 -18.90
N TYR A 125 -4.42 3.07 -17.95
CA TYR A 125 -4.07 1.69 -18.22
C TYR A 125 -4.94 0.76 -17.40
N TYR A 126 -5.33 -0.33 -18.03
CA TYR A 126 -5.97 -1.48 -17.42
C TYR A 126 -5.12 -2.70 -17.74
N THR A 127 -4.91 -3.53 -16.73
CA THR A 127 -4.17 -4.77 -16.91
C THR A 127 -4.69 -5.86 -15.99
N PHE A 128 -4.55 -7.09 -16.43
CA PHE A 128 -5.11 -8.29 -15.80
C PHE A 128 -4.08 -9.42 -15.83
N GLU A 129 -4.01 -10.18 -14.75
CA GLU A 129 -3.37 -11.48 -14.75
C GLU A 129 -4.27 -12.57 -14.14
N PRO A 130 -4.32 -13.75 -14.78
CA PRO A 130 -4.99 -14.90 -14.19
C PRO A 130 -4.19 -15.38 -12.97
N ARG A 131 -4.90 -15.88 -11.95
CA ARG A 131 -4.30 -16.47 -10.76
C ARG A 131 -4.61 -17.95 -10.65
N ASP A 132 -3.69 -18.68 -10.03
CA ASP A 132 -3.95 -20.06 -9.66
C ASP A 132 -5.05 -20.10 -8.60
N PHE A 133 -5.96 -21.07 -8.71
CA PHE A 133 -6.91 -21.45 -7.66
C PHE A 133 -6.18 -22.12 -6.48
N LYS A 134 -5.24 -21.41 -5.87
CA LYS A 134 -4.58 -21.84 -4.65
C LYS A 134 -5.42 -21.37 -3.49
N LYS A 135 -5.75 -22.31 -2.61
CA LYS A 135 -6.32 -21.98 -1.31
C LYS A 135 -5.34 -21.06 -0.60
N LEU A 136 -5.78 -19.85 -0.30
CA LEU A 136 -5.00 -18.88 0.44
C LEU A 136 -4.92 -19.36 1.89
N ASP A 137 -3.71 -19.71 2.32
CA ASP A 137 -3.41 -20.26 3.63
C ASP A 137 -3.04 -19.15 4.62
N GLY A 138 -4.07 -18.38 4.97
CA GLY A 138 -3.99 -17.36 6.01
C GLY A 138 -3.87 -15.93 5.49
N LYS A 139 -4.34 -14.99 6.31
CA LYS A 139 -4.33 -13.56 5.99
C LYS A 139 -2.90 -13.06 5.93
N SER A 140 -2.40 -12.81 4.72
CA SER A 140 -1.11 -12.12 4.55
C SER A 140 -1.29 -10.62 4.83
N PRO A 141 -0.39 -9.98 5.58
CA PRO A 141 -0.47 -8.53 5.79
C PRO A 141 -0.28 -7.78 4.48
N LEU A 142 -1.01 -6.68 4.29
CA LEU A 142 -0.72 -5.71 3.23
C LEU A 142 0.44 -4.83 3.68
N LYS A 143 1.49 -4.79 2.88
CA LYS A 143 2.73 -4.05 3.12
C LYS A 143 2.94 -3.04 2.00
N ILE A 144 3.23 -1.80 2.37
CA ILE A 144 3.62 -0.74 1.44
C ILE A 144 5.01 -0.27 1.86
N ALA A 145 5.98 -0.38 0.95
CA ALA A 145 7.37 -0.01 1.19
C ALA A 145 7.82 1.04 0.19
N ALA A 146 8.70 1.94 0.65
CA ALA A 146 9.36 2.94 -0.17
C ALA A 146 10.87 2.75 -0.08
N GLU A 147 11.51 2.59 -1.24
CA GLU A 147 12.95 2.40 -1.38
C GLU A 147 13.59 3.63 -2.03
N GLY A 148 14.80 3.97 -1.64
CA GLY A 148 15.56 5.10 -2.21
C GLY A 148 15.11 6.50 -1.77
N GLY A 149 13.96 6.65 -1.10
CA GLY A 149 13.47 7.94 -0.64
C GLY A 149 12.17 7.85 0.16
N ALA A 150 11.55 9.01 0.39
CA ALA A 150 10.28 9.13 1.10
C ALA A 150 9.11 9.18 0.11
N VAL A 151 7.98 8.58 0.52
CA VAL A 151 6.70 8.58 -0.18
C VAL A 151 5.64 9.21 0.72
N THR A 152 4.63 9.86 0.13
CA THR A 152 3.43 10.27 0.85
C THR A 152 2.24 9.47 0.36
N LEU A 153 1.69 8.62 1.21
CA LEU A 153 0.39 8.00 0.97
C LEU A 153 -0.68 9.07 1.19
N HIS A 154 -1.56 9.31 0.22
CA HIS A 154 -2.67 10.24 0.36
C HIS A 154 -3.95 9.54 0.80
N SER A 155 -4.19 8.35 0.27
CA SER A 155 -5.30 7.51 0.68
C SER A 155 -4.99 6.05 0.46
N LEU A 156 -5.49 5.23 1.37
CA LEU A 156 -5.54 3.78 1.21
C LEU A 156 -6.89 3.29 1.72
N ASN A 157 -7.70 2.75 0.82
CA ASN A 157 -8.94 2.09 1.16
C ASN A 157 -8.84 0.62 0.77
N VAL A 158 -9.22 -0.26 1.69
CA VAL A 158 -9.28 -1.71 1.47
C VAL A 158 -10.69 -2.17 1.74
N TYR A 159 -11.32 -2.79 0.75
CA TYR A 159 -12.69 -3.29 0.82
C TYR A 159 -12.68 -4.82 0.64
N PRO A 160 -13.28 -5.60 1.56
CA PRO A 160 -13.47 -7.03 1.33
C PRO A 160 -14.44 -7.27 0.18
N LEU A 161 -14.06 -8.10 -0.79
CA LEU A 161 -14.96 -8.54 -1.85
C LEU A 161 -15.89 -9.64 -1.33
N LYS A 162 -17.15 -9.60 -1.78
CA LYS A 162 -18.17 -10.61 -1.44
C LYS A 162 -18.31 -11.60 -2.59
N SER A 163 -18.53 -12.87 -2.25
CA SER A 163 -18.91 -13.88 -3.23
C SER A 163 -20.21 -13.46 -3.94
N ILE A 164 -20.20 -13.47 -5.27
CA ILE A 164 -21.41 -13.35 -6.09
C ILE A 164 -22.12 -14.69 -6.28
N GLN A 165 -21.45 -15.80 -5.93
CA GLN A 165 -22.03 -17.14 -5.99
C GLN A 165 -22.99 -17.36 -4.82
N PRO A 166 -24.10 -18.09 -5.02
CA PRO A 166 -24.94 -18.53 -3.91
C PRO A 166 -24.11 -19.41 -2.94
N PRO A 167 -24.53 -19.53 -1.66
CA PRO A 167 -23.93 -20.48 -0.74
C PRO A 167 -23.91 -21.87 -1.35
N ALA A 168 -22.82 -22.61 -1.16
CA ALA A 168 -22.74 -24.00 -1.59
C ALA A 168 -23.92 -24.79 -0.98
N ILE A 169 -24.68 -25.49 -1.82
CA ILE A 169 -25.70 -26.42 -1.35
C ILE A 169 -24.95 -27.54 -0.63
N GLN A 170 -25.22 -27.70 0.67
CA GLN A 170 -24.73 -28.84 1.43
C GLN A 170 -25.69 -30.00 1.15
N GLU A 171 -25.23 -31.00 0.39
CA GLU A 171 -25.92 -32.30 0.23
C GLU A 171 -25.67 -33.22 1.42
#